data_AF-A0A2N2RKH8-F1
#
_entry.id   AF-A0A2N2RKH8-F1
#
_cell.length_a   1.000
_cell.length_b   1.000
_cell.length_c   1.000
_cell.angle_alpha   90.00
_cell.angle_beta   90.00
_cell.angle_gamma   90.00
#
_symmetry.space_group_name_H-M   'P 1'
#
loop_
_entity.id
_entity.type
_entity.pdbx_description
1 polymer ?
#
loop_
_entity_poly.entity_id
_entity_poly.type
_entity_poly.pdbx_seq_one_letter_code
_entity_poly.pdbx_strand_id
1 'polypeptide(L)'
;MSNLTISVDDELVRRARIKAIEEGTSLSAKVRDFLASYAMGSTQPRFTPAPELPVFRGAGGLQPGVQAGSNKSLLAAADGHTPPAPAP
;
A
#
# COMPACT_ATOMS: atom_id res chain seq x y z
N MET A 1 18.62 0.78 18.48
CA MET A 1 18.84 -0.67 18.29
C MET A 1 18.49 -1.35 19.60
N SER A 2 17.41 -2.12 19.65
CA SER A 2 17.01 -2.92 20.82
C SER A 2 17.48 -4.36 20.64
N ASN A 3 17.85 -5.02 21.73
CA ASN A 3 18.22 -6.43 21.73
C ASN A 3 16.99 -7.27 22.07
N LEU A 4 16.71 -8.30 21.28
CA LEU A 4 15.63 -9.26 21.50
C LEU A 4 16.25 -10.65 21.69
N THR A 5 15.92 -11.30 22.81
CA THR A 5 16.33 -12.68 23.09
C THR A 5 15.08 -13.56 23.06
N ILE A 6 15.09 -14.59 22.22
CA ILE A 6 14.00 -15.56 22.07
C ILE A 6 14.60 -16.97 22.10
N SER A 7 13.86 -17.91 22.66
CA SER A 7 14.20 -19.34 22.59
C SER A 7 13.60 -19.92 21.31
N VAL A 8 14.44 -20.50 20.47
CA VAL A 8 14.06 -21.12 19.19
C VAL A 8 14.80 -22.46 19.09
N ASP A 9 14.19 -23.40 18.38
CA ASP A 9 14.78 -24.70 18.08
C ASP A 9 16.12 -24.56 17.31
N ASP A 10 17.16 -25.27 17.77
CA ASP A 10 18.52 -25.18 17.22
C ASP A 10 18.60 -25.67 15.76
N GLU A 11 17.83 -26.70 15.40
CA GLU A 11 17.80 -27.20 14.02
C GLU A 11 17.11 -26.22 13.07
N LEU A 12 16.12 -25.46 13.58
CA LEU A 12 15.54 -24.36 12.83
C LEU A 12 16.55 -23.23 12.61
N VAL A 13 17.30 -22.83 13.65
CA VAL A 13 18.34 -21.80 13.56
C VAL A 13 19.44 -22.20 12.57
N ARG A 14 19.88 -23.46 12.61
CA ARG A 14 20.90 -23.99 11.70
C ARG A 14 20.45 -23.93 10.25
N ARG A 15 19.24 -24.41 9.95
CA ARG A 15 18.66 -24.37 8.60
C ARG A 15 18.43 -22.95 8.10
N ALA A 16 17.92 -22.06 8.94
CA ALA A 16 17.68 -20.67 8.58
C ALA A 16 18.99 -19.92 8.29
N ARG A 17 20.07 -20.25 9.03
CA ARG A 17 21.40 -19.69 8.79
C ARG A 17 21.97 -20.12 7.45
N ILE A 18 21.85 -21.40 7.09
CA ILE A 18 22.32 -21.90 5.79
C ILE A 18 21.61 -21.16 4.65
N LYS A 19 20.27 -21.08 4.70
CA LYS A 19 19.49 -20.32 3.71
C LYS A 19 19.88 -18.84 3.65
N ALA A 20 20.10 -18.20 4.79
CA ALA A 20 20.50 -16.80 4.80
C ALA A 20 21.86 -16.59 4.11
N ILE A 21 22.82 -17.51 4.33
CA ILE A 21 24.13 -17.45 3.67
C ILE A 21 23.99 -17.65 2.16
N GLU A 22 23.17 -18.61 1.72
CA GLU A 22 22.88 -18.84 0.29
C GLU A 22 22.27 -17.60 -0.38
N GLU A 23 21.40 -16.87 0.34
CA GLU A 23 20.79 -15.61 -0.12
C GLU A 23 21.73 -14.39 0.03
N GLY A 24 22.95 -14.56 0.54
CA GLY A 24 23.91 -13.46 0.75
C GLY A 24 23.52 -12.50 1.88
N THR A 25 22.71 -12.96 2.83
CA THR A 25 22.20 -12.17 3.95
C THR A 25 22.50 -12.82 5.31
N SER A 26 22.10 -12.17 6.40
CA SER A 26 22.25 -12.69 7.76
C SER A 26 20.90 -13.08 8.36
N LEU A 27 20.92 -14.07 9.26
CA LEU A 27 19.72 -14.46 10.00
C LEU A 27 19.10 -13.27 10.74
N SER A 28 19.92 -12.44 11.38
CA SER A 28 19.46 -11.24 12.09
C SER A 28 18.83 -10.20 11.16
N ALA A 29 19.32 -10.07 9.92
CA ALA A 29 18.69 -9.21 8.93
C ALA A 29 17.32 -9.75 8.50
N LYS A 30 17.21 -11.07 8.25
CA LYS A 30 15.93 -11.71 7.89
C LYS A 30 14.89 -11.63 9.01
N VAL A 31 15.31 -11.80 10.27
CA VAL A 31 14.42 -11.62 11.43
C VAL A 31 13.94 -10.18 11.53
N ARG A 32 14.82 -9.20 11.29
CA ARG A 32 14.44 -7.78 11.29
C ARG A 32 13.42 -7.46 10.18
N ASP A 33 13.67 -7.91 8.96
CA ASP A 33 12.74 -7.70 7.83
C ASP A 33 11.40 -8.39 8.08
N PHE A 34 11.43 -9.60 8.64
CA PHE A 34 10.21 -10.31 9.01
C PHE A 34 9.43 -9.56 10.08
N LEU A 35 10.09 -9.07 11.14
CA LEU A 35 9.45 -8.29 12.20
C LEU A 35 8.92 -6.94 11.68
N ALA A 36 9.65 -6.28 10.78
CA ALA A 36 9.18 -5.05 10.13
C ALA A 36 7.92 -5.32 9.29
N SER A 37 7.93 -6.38 8.47
CA SER A 37 6.77 -6.79 7.67
C SER A 37 5.58 -7.21 8.54
N TYR A 38 5.84 -7.87 9.67
CA TYR A 38 4.83 -8.28 10.63
C TYR A 38 4.20 -7.07 11.34
N ALA A 39 5.03 -6.12 11.79
CA ALA A 39 4.60 -4.91 12.50
C ALA A 39 3.88 -3.89 11.60
N MET A 40 4.26 -3.79 10.33
CA MET A 40 3.53 -3.01 9.33
C MET A 40 2.12 -3.56 9.06
N GLY A 41 1.80 -4.73 9.61
CA GLY A 41 0.65 -5.51 9.23
C GLY A 41 0.91 -6.10 7.86
N SER A 42 0.60 -7.37 7.70
CA SER A 42 0.40 -7.96 6.39
C SER A 42 -0.73 -7.22 5.66
N THR A 43 -0.42 -6.07 5.05
CA THR A 43 -0.81 -5.87 3.67
C THR A 43 0.06 -6.84 2.85
N GLN A 44 -0.22 -8.15 2.97
CA GLN A 44 -0.32 -8.86 1.71
C GLN A 44 -1.17 -7.94 0.83
N PRO A 45 -0.80 -7.64 -0.43
CA PRO A 45 -1.78 -7.12 -1.35
C PRO A 45 -2.86 -8.20 -1.43
N ARG A 46 -3.81 -8.17 -0.47
CA ARG A 46 -5.16 -8.60 -0.71
C ARG A 46 -5.46 -7.80 -1.94
N PHE A 47 -5.62 -8.48 -3.06
CA PHE A 47 -6.46 -7.98 -4.11
C PHE A 47 -7.80 -7.71 -3.43
N THR A 48 -7.94 -6.55 -2.81
CA THR A 48 -9.24 -5.99 -2.53
C THR A 48 -9.85 -5.88 -3.91
N PRO A 49 -10.94 -6.62 -4.19
CA PRO A 49 -11.61 -6.48 -5.48
C PRO A 49 -11.79 -4.99 -5.72
N ALA A 50 -11.41 -4.54 -6.92
CA ALA A 50 -11.42 -3.11 -7.25
C ALA A 50 -12.75 -2.53 -6.76
N PRO A 51 -12.73 -1.50 -5.89
CA PRO A 51 -13.96 -0.96 -5.34
C PRO A 51 -14.86 -0.56 -6.51
N GLU A 52 -16.14 -0.92 -6.43
CA GLU A 52 -17.12 -0.50 -7.43
C GLU A 52 -17.32 1.00 -7.25
N LEU A 53 -16.56 1.78 -8.01
CA LEU A 53 -16.65 3.23 -7.96
C LEU A 53 -17.92 3.64 -8.72
N PRO A 54 -18.84 4.39 -8.10
CA PRO A 54 -19.98 4.93 -8.81
C PRO A 54 -19.48 5.86 -9.93
N VAL A 55 -19.71 5.46 -11.18
CA VAL A 55 -19.33 6.24 -12.36
C VAL A 55 -20.49 7.11 -12.81
N PHE A 56 -20.23 8.40 -13.01
CA PHE A 56 -21.18 9.29 -13.66
C PHE A 56 -21.20 9.04 -15.17
N ARG A 57 -22.31 8.53 -15.70
CA ARG A 57 -22.52 8.31 -17.15
C ARG A 57 -23.18 9.52 -17.79
N GLY A 58 -22.44 10.62 -17.90
CA GLY A 58 -22.89 11.82 -18.63
C GLY A 58 -22.54 11.76 -20.11
N ALA A 59 -23.44 12.23 -20.99
CA ALA A 59 -23.20 12.29 -22.44
C ALA A 59 -22.36 13.52 -22.89
N GLY A 60 -21.83 14.30 -21.96
CA GLY A 60 -21.17 15.59 -22.21
C GLY A 60 -19.64 15.61 -22.11
N GLY A 61 -18.99 14.47 -21.87
CA GLY A 61 -17.55 14.41 -21.67
C GLY A 61 -17.08 15.09 -20.37
N LEU A 62 -15.78 15.38 -20.29
CA LEU A 62 -15.20 16.13 -19.17
C LEU A 62 -15.53 17.62 -19.29
N GLN A 63 -15.61 18.32 -18.16
CA GLN A 63 -15.78 19.76 -18.17
C GLN A 63 -14.64 20.45 -18.96
N PRO A 64 -14.92 21.56 -19.68
CA PRO A 64 -13.90 22.30 -20.41
C PRO A 64 -12.69 22.64 -19.53
N GLY A 65 -11.48 22.33 -20.03
CA GLY A 65 -10.23 22.58 -19.29
C GLY A 65 -9.81 21.49 -18.31
N VAL A 66 -10.65 20.47 -18.04
CA VAL A 66 -10.29 19.34 -17.18
C VAL A 66 -9.58 18.25 -18.00
N GLN A 67 -8.34 17.95 -17.63
CA GLN A 67 -7.54 16.90 -18.28
C GLN A 67 -7.62 15.59 -17.49
N ALA A 68 -8.15 14.53 -18.12
CA ALA A 68 -8.30 13.21 -17.50
C ALA A 68 -6.96 12.58 -17.07
N GLY A 69 -5.89 12.83 -17.82
CA GLY A 69 -4.56 12.26 -17.54
C GLY A 69 -3.76 12.99 -16.46
N SER A 70 -4.28 14.09 -15.90
CA SER A 70 -3.55 14.90 -14.93
C SER A 70 -4.26 14.93 -13.58
N ASN A 71 -3.68 14.25 -12.58
CA ASN A 71 -4.21 14.24 -11.22
C ASN A 71 -4.37 15.65 -10.63
N LYS A 72 -3.49 16.59 -11.00
CA LYS A 72 -3.59 17.99 -10.58
C LYS A 72 -4.83 18.68 -11.15
N SER A 73 -5.17 18.42 -12.42
CA SER A 73 -6.37 18.98 -13.04
C SER A 73 -7.65 18.38 -12.45
N LEU A 74 -7.64 17.09 -12.14
CA LEU A 74 -8.75 16.41 -11.47
C LEU A 74 -8.97 16.93 -10.04
N LEU A 75 -7.90 17.14 -9.29
CA LEU A 75 -7.96 17.70 -7.92
C LEU A 75 -8.54 19.12 -7.93
N ALA A 76 -8.04 19.99 -8.81
CA ALA A 76 -8.54 21.36 -8.92
C ALA A 76 -10.03 21.43 -9.32
N ALA A 77 -10.49 20.50 -10.17
CA ALA A 77 -11.90 20.39 -10.54
C ALA A 77 -12.78 19.92 -9.36
N ALA A 78 -12.25 19.07 -8.47
CA ALA A 78 -12.95 18.63 -7.27
C ALA A 78 -13.04 19.75 -6.21
N ASP A 79 -11.96 20.49 -6.00
CA ASP A 79 -11.91 21.60 -5.02
C ASP A 79 -12.74 22.82 -5.46
N GLY A 80 -12.93 23.01 -6.77
CA GLY A 80 -13.70 24.12 -7.33
C GLY A 80 -15.23 23.98 -7.25
N HIS A 81 -15.76 22.87 -6.74
CA HIS A 81 -17.21 22.66 -6.69
C HIS A 81 -17.84 23.38 -5.49
N THR A 82 -18.30 24.62 -5.71
CA THR A 82 -19.36 25.20 -4.88
C THR A 82 -20.69 24.55 -5.30
N PRO A 83 -21.42 23.89 -4.38
CA PRO A 83 -22.71 23.28 -4.72
C PRO A 83 -23.67 24.39 -5.20
N PRO A 84 -24.48 24.16 -6.25
CA PRO A 84 -25.50 25.12 -6.65
C PRO A 84 -26.48 25.31 -5.49
N ALA A 85 -26.78 26.57 -5.16
CA ALA A 85 -27.75 26.92 -4.12
C ALA A 85 -29.09 26.20 -4.39
N PRO A 86 -29.77 25.69 -3.36
CA PRO A 86 -31.10 25.12 -3.54
C PRO A 86 -32.02 26.22 -4.11
N ALA A 87 -32.64 25.93 -5.25
CA ALA A 87 -33.65 26.82 -5.83
C ALA A 87 -34.84 26.97 -4.86
N PRO A 88 -35.47 28.17 -4.81
CA PRO A 88 -36.56 28.48 -3.87
C PRO A 88 -37.85 27.68 -4.12
#